data_AF-A0A174IEN5-F1
#
_entry.id   AF-A0A174IEN5-F1
#
_cell.length_a   1.000
_cell.length_b   1.000
_cell.length_c   1.000
_cell.angle_alpha   90.00
_cell.angle_beta   90.00
_cell.angle_gamma   90.00
#
_symmetry.space_group_name_H-M   'P 1'
#
loop_
_entity.id
_entity.type
_entity.pdbx_description
1 polymer ?
#
loop_
_entity_poly.entity_id
_entity_poly.type
_entity_poly.pdbx_seq_one_letter_code
_entity_poly.pdbx_strand_id
1 'polypeptide(L)'
;MKAPHIEIKTNNCRTEVFVDGEKLDGVRKVSFERKAGTAPILHIDLIATDMTVDAVMIPILPEVFRPFYELKKPSEDDSNV
;
A
#
# COMPACT_ATOMS: atom_id res chain seq x y z
N MET A 1 1.73 13.43 13.33
CA MET A 1 1.56 12.97 11.94
C MET A 1 0.08 12.84 11.64
N LYS A 2 -0.37 13.29 10.48
CA LYS A 2 -1.76 13.11 10.04
C LYS A 2 -1.88 11.67 9.52
N ALA A 3 -2.90 10.93 9.96
CA ALA A 3 -3.15 9.60 9.42
C ALA A 3 -3.56 9.73 7.93
N PRO A 4 -3.09 8.83 7.05
CA PRO A 4 -3.46 8.85 5.63
C PRO A 4 -4.98 8.71 5.50
N HIS A 5 -5.57 9.52 4.61
CA HIS A 5 -7.01 9.50 4.35
C HIS A 5 -7.32 8.60 3.17
N ILE A 6 -7.96 7.46 3.43
CA ILE A 6 -8.43 6.56 2.36
C ILE A 6 -9.90 6.86 2.08
N GLU A 7 -10.21 7.17 0.83
CA GLU A 7 -11.57 7.41 0.35
C GLU A 7 -11.95 6.37 -0.71
N ILE A 8 -13.10 5.71 -0.53
CA ILE A 8 -13.64 4.74 -1.49
C ILE A 8 -14.91 5.33 -2.07
N LYS A 9 -14.89 5.67 -3.35
CA LYS A 9 -16.04 6.18 -4.09
C LYS A 9 -16.62 5.08 -4.96
N THR A 10 -17.90 4.77 -4.78
CA THR A 10 -18.61 3.82 -5.64
C THR A 10 -19.69 4.54 -6.42
N ASN A 11 -19.52 4.58 -7.74
CA ASN A 11 -20.46 5.15 -8.69
C ASN A 11 -21.05 4.01 -9.55
N ASN A 12 -22.27 3.60 -9.22
CA ASN A 12 -22.94 2.44 -9.81
C ASN A 12 -22.08 1.16 -9.69
N CYS A 13 -21.55 0.65 -10.80
CA CYS A 13 -20.75 -0.56 -10.86
C CYS A 13 -19.22 -0.30 -10.79
N ARG A 14 -18.79 0.96 -10.67
CA ARG A 14 -17.37 1.32 -10.64
C ARG A 14 -16.98 1.81 -9.25
N THR A 15 -15.99 1.16 -8.65
CA THR A 15 -15.37 1.59 -7.40
C THR A 15 -14.00 2.19 -7.68
N GLU A 16 -13.72 3.33 -7.09
CA GLU A 16 -12.46 4.07 -7.17
C GLU A 16 -11.93 4.28 -5.75
N VAL A 17 -10.63 4.07 -5.56
CA VAL A 17 -9.96 4.27 -4.27
C VAL A 17 -9.04 5.47 -4.40
N PHE A 18 -9.00 6.31 -3.37
CA PHE A 18 -8.12 7.46 -3.28
C PHE A 18 -7.33 7.38 -1.96
N VAL A 19 -6.07 7.79 -2.01
CA VAL A 19 -5.21 7.97 -0.82
C VAL A 19 -4.78 9.42 -0.80
N ASP A 20 -5.14 10.14 0.26
CA ASP A 20 -4.87 11.58 0.43
C ASP A 20 -5.31 12.46 -0.75
N GLY A 21 -6.37 12.03 -1.45
CA GLY A 21 -6.96 12.71 -2.61
C GLY A 21 -6.41 12.25 -3.96
N GLU A 22 -5.34 11.46 -3.99
CA GLU A 22 -4.79 10.88 -5.22
C GLU A 22 -5.48 9.55 -5.55
N LYS A 23 -5.90 9.39 -6.81
CA LYS A 23 -6.58 8.17 -7.26
C LYS A 23 -5.60 7.01 -7.38
N LEU A 24 -5.96 5.88 -6.79
CA LEU A 24 -5.24 4.63 -6.90
C LEU A 24 -5.78 3.81 -8.06
N ASP A 25 -5.02 3.76 -9.16
CA ASP A 25 -5.34 2.94 -10.34
C ASP A 25 -4.95 1.47 -10.15
N GLY A 26 -5.57 0.57 -10.93
CA GLY A 26 -5.24 -0.86 -10.91
C GLY A 26 -5.79 -1.63 -9.71
N VAL A 27 -6.71 -1.06 -8.92
CA VAL A 27 -7.40 -1.78 -7.84
C VAL A 27 -8.28 -2.90 -8.41
N ARG A 28 -8.01 -4.15 -8.03
CA ARG A 28 -8.79 -5.34 -8.40
C ARG A 28 -9.87 -5.69 -7.38
N LYS A 29 -9.58 -5.45 -6.10
CA LYS A 29 -10.47 -5.81 -5.00
C LYS A 29 -10.23 -4.90 -3.82
N VAL A 30 -11.32 -4.55 -3.15
CA VAL A 30 -11.31 -3.89 -1.85
C VAL A 30 -12.13 -4.74 -0.89
N SER A 31 -11.60 -5.05 0.28
CA SER A 31 -12.37 -5.74 1.33
C SER A 31 -12.18 -5.07 2.69
N PHE A 32 -13.31 -4.82 3.34
CA PHE A 32 -13.37 -4.26 4.67
C PHE A 32 -13.72 -5.36 5.67
N GLU A 33 -12.86 -5.54 6.67
CA GLU A 33 -13.07 -6.49 7.76
C GLU A 33 -13.20 -5.73 9.09
N ARG A 34 -14.28 -6.01 9.82
CA ARG A 34 -14.48 -5.49 11.17
C ARG A 34 -14.83 -6.63 12.12
N LYS A 35 -13.87 -6.98 12.97
CA LYS A 35 -14.10 -7.90 14.11
C LYS A 35 -14.44 -7.08 15.36
N ALA A 36 -15.30 -7.63 16.22
CA ALA A 36 -15.65 -6.98 17.48
C ALA A 36 -14.41 -6.84 18.37
N GLY A 37 -14.18 -5.65 18.93
CA GLY A 37 -13.04 -5.38 19.82
C GLY A 37 -11.70 -5.12 19.11
N THR A 38 -11.65 -5.14 17.77
CA THR A 38 -10.43 -4.81 17.02
C THR A 38 -10.61 -3.55 16.19
N ALA A 39 -9.50 -2.94 15.79
CA ALA A 39 -9.52 -1.94 14.74
C ALA A 39 -10.05 -2.57 13.43
N PRO A 40 -10.83 -1.83 12.63
CA PRO A 40 -11.21 -2.27 11.29
C PRO A 40 -9.96 -2.37 10.40
N ILE A 41 -9.95 -3.38 9.53
CA ILE A 41 -8.85 -3.62 8.59
C ILE A 41 -9.36 -3.43 7.16
N LEU A 42 -8.65 -2.61 6.39
CA LEU A 42 -8.89 -2.45 4.96
C LEU A 42 -7.83 -3.24 4.18
N HIS A 43 -8.27 -4.10 3.28
CA HIS A 43 -7.40 -4.80 2.34
C HIS A 43 -7.67 -4.30 0.91
N ILE A 44 -6.60 -4.04 0.17
CA ILE A 44 -6.64 -3.58 -1.22
C ILE A 44 -5.74 -4.51 -2.06
N ASP A 45 -6.30 -5.16 -3.07
CA ASP A 45 -5.54 -5.92 -4.05
C ASP A 45 -5.28 -5.05 -5.30
N LEU A 46 -4.02 -4.91 -5.69
CA LEU A 46 -3.56 -4.01 -6.76
C LEU A 46 -2.86 -4.77 -7.89
N ILE A 47 -3.07 -4.32 -9.14
CA ILE A 47 -2.19 -4.60 -10.29
C ILE A 47 -1.12 -3.51 -10.36
N ALA A 48 -0.42 -3.27 -9.26
CA ALA A 48 0.62 -2.25 -9.21
C ALA A 48 1.99 -2.94 -9.22
N THR A 49 2.77 -2.70 -10.26
CA THR A 49 4.14 -3.21 -10.43
C THR A 49 5.22 -2.28 -9.88
N ASP A 50 4.83 -1.14 -9.29
CA ASP A 50 5.74 -0.23 -8.59
C ASP A 50 5.11 0.15 -7.24
N MET A 51 5.74 -0.28 -6.14
CA MET A 51 5.23 -0.17 -4.78
C MET A 51 6.40 0.13 -3.84
N THR A 52 6.22 1.13 -2.98
CA THR A 52 7.12 1.43 -1.86
C THR A 52 6.46 1.01 -0.56
N VAL A 53 7.18 0.23 0.26
CA VAL A 53 6.74 -0.17 1.60
C VAL A 53 7.60 0.59 2.61
N ASP A 54 6.97 1.46 3.40
CA ASP A 54 7.62 2.10 4.55
C ASP A 54 7.34 1.26 5.80
N ALA A 55 8.37 0.56 6.28
CA ALA A 55 8.30 -0.31 7.46
C ALA A 55 9.58 -0.20 8.27
N VAL A 56 9.45 -0.29 9.61
CA VAL A 56 10.59 -0.22 10.56
C VAL A 56 11.71 -1.21 10.21
N MET A 57 11.36 -2.35 9.60
CA MET A 57 12.29 -3.35 9.09
C MET A 57 11.62 -4.10 7.94
N ILE A 58 12.30 -4.19 6.79
CA ILE A 58 11.97 -5.15 5.73
C ILE A 58 13.01 -6.27 5.79
N PRO A 59 12.62 -7.51 6.13
CA PRO A 59 13.56 -8.61 6.19
C PRO A 59 14.06 -8.97 4.80
N ILE A 60 15.33 -9.39 4.72
CA ILE A 60 15.91 -9.94 3.49
C ILE A 60 15.14 -11.20 3.11
N LEU A 61 14.68 -11.29 1.86
CA LEU A 61 14.01 -12.48 1.35
C LEU A 61 14.99 -13.67 1.30
N PRO A 62 14.50 -14.92 1.45
CA PRO A 62 15.32 -16.13 1.33
C PRO A 62 16.21 -16.14 0.09
N GLU A 63 17.35 -16.84 0.16
CA GLU A 63 18.39 -16.83 -0.88
C GLU A 63 17.88 -17.19 -2.28
N VAL A 64 16.85 -18.03 -2.37
CA VAL A 64 16.18 -18.42 -3.63
C VAL A 64 15.66 -17.22 -4.41
N PHE A 65 15.32 -16.12 -3.72
CA PHE A 65 14.77 -14.92 -4.32
C PHE A 65 15.82 -13.89 -4.72
N ARG A 66 17.09 -14.07 -4.33
CA ARG A 66 18.19 -13.10 -4.57
C ARG A 66 18.33 -12.61 -6.02
N PRO A 67 18.07 -13.42 -7.06
CA PRO A 67 18.14 -12.95 -8.45
C PRO A 67 17.03 -11.97 -8.87
N PHE A 68 15.95 -11.87 -8.08
CA PHE A 68 14.74 -11.11 -8.46
C PHE A 68 14.61 -9.76 -7.76
N TYR A 69 15.57 -9.37 -6.92
CA TYR A 69 15.55 -8.08 -6.23
C TYR A 69 16.95 -7.53 -6.03
N GLU A 70 17.04 -6.21 -5.92
CA GLU A 70 18.25 -5.48 -5.55
C GLU A 70 17.99 -4.61 -4.33
N LEU A 71 18.99 -4.46 -3.47
CA LEU A 71 18.93 -3.50 -2.37
C LEU A 71 19.19 -2.11 -2.92
N LYS A 72 18.16 -1.26 -2.98
CA LYS A 72 18.35 0.16 -3.29
C LYS A 72 18.90 0.89 -2.06
N LYS A 73 19.94 1.69 -2.27
CA LYS A 73 20.42 2.62 -1.24
C LYS A 73 19.36 3.73 -1.06
N PRO A 74 19.18 4.27 0.16
CA PRO A 74 18.32 5.44 0.38
C PRO A 74 18.72 6.57 -0.57
N SER A 75 17.74 7.24 -1.18
CA SER A 75 18.03 8.40 -2.01
C SER A 75 18.35 9.61 -1.11
N GLU A 76 19.17 10.55 -1.57
CA GLU A 76 19.56 11.72 -0.76
C GLU A 76 18.35 12.57 -0.34
N ASP A 77 17.23 12.48 -1.07
CA ASP A 77 15.97 13.16 -0.77
C ASP A 77 15.22 12.57 0.44
N ASP A 78 15.50 11.31 0.82
CA ASP A 78 14.88 10.63 1.96
C ASP A 78 15.49 11.05 3.32
N SER A 79 16.56 11.88 3.31
CA SER A 79 17.30 12.31 4.51
C SER A 79 16.66 13.45 5.30
N ASN A 80 15.60 14.08 4.76
CA ASN A 80 15.05 15.34 5.25
C ASN A 80 13.63 15.23 5.85
N VAL A 81 13.19 14.04 6.25
CA VAL A 81 11.90 13.83 6.94
C VAL A 81 12.10 13.48 8.40
#